data_AF-A0A7C9EH90-F1
#
_entry.id   AF-A0A7C9EH90-F1
#
_cell.length_a   1.000
_cell.length_b   1.000
_cell.length_c   1.000
_cell.angle_alpha   90.00
_cell.angle_beta   90.00
_cell.angle_gamma   90.00
#
_symmetry.space_group_name_H-M   'P 1'
#
loop_
_entity.id
_entity.type
_entity.pdbx_description
1 polymer ?
#
loop_
_entity_poly.entity_id
_entity_poly.type
_entity_poly.pdbx_seq_one_letter_code
_entity_poly.pdbx_strand_id
1 'polypeptide(L)'
;LFLHPSDHSNCSLASEPLTGSNYGQWKRSCEVSLVSKHKLGFVNGSCDKPATGPLVSQWERCNAMVISWLLHSIRKDIATSVLFCSTAKQIWDELELRYGQSQGTKIFQVQREINSLSR
;
A
#
# COMPACT_ATOMS: atom_id res chain seq x y z
N LEU A 1 6.02 -14.46 10.95
CA LEU A 1 6.25 -13.03 11.27
C LEU A 1 7.75 -12.85 11.51
N PHE A 2 8.45 -12.05 10.70
CA PHE A 2 9.91 -11.90 10.79
C PHE A 2 10.30 -10.58 10.11
N LEU A 3 11.27 -9.87 10.69
CA LEU A 3 11.91 -8.70 10.10
C LEU A 3 13.31 -9.09 9.67
N HIS A 4 13.62 -8.95 8.38
CA HIS A 4 14.96 -9.24 7.89
C HIS A 4 15.92 -8.15 8.39
N PRO A 5 17.20 -8.44 8.68
CA PRO A 5 18.16 -7.41 9.12
C PRO A 5 18.31 -6.21 8.16
N SER A 6 17.99 -6.40 6.88
CA SER A 6 17.97 -5.33 5.87
C SER A 6 16.67 -4.52 5.83
N ASP A 7 15.64 -4.91 6.59
CA ASP A 7 14.37 -4.19 6.66
C ASP A 7 14.50 -3.01 7.61
N HIS A 8 14.85 -1.85 7.05
CA HIS A 8 14.90 -0.58 7.77
C HIS A 8 13.72 0.32 7.40
N SER A 9 13.30 1.19 8.33
CA SER A 9 12.13 2.07 8.20
C SER A 9 12.18 3.00 6.98
N ASN A 10 13.38 3.37 6.54
CA ASN A 10 13.57 4.34 5.46
C ASN A 10 13.47 3.72 4.05
N CYS A 11 13.11 2.45 3.93
CA CYS A 11 12.94 1.80 2.63
C CYS A 11 11.62 2.28 1.99
N SER A 12 11.68 2.79 0.75
CA SER A 12 10.46 3.14 0.01
C SER A 12 9.90 1.92 -0.73
N LEU A 13 8.58 1.75 -0.71
CA LEU A 13 7.89 0.69 -1.47
C LEU A 13 7.80 0.98 -2.97
N ALA A 14 7.91 2.25 -3.36
CA ALA A 14 7.79 2.71 -4.73
C ALA A 14 8.90 3.73 -5.06
N SER A 15 9.34 3.76 -6.31
CA SER A 15 10.32 4.76 -6.78
C SER A 15 9.73 6.17 -6.81
N GLU A 16 8.45 6.27 -7.20
CA GLU A 16 7.70 7.52 -7.20
C GLU A 16 6.67 7.53 -6.07
N PRO A 17 6.61 8.61 -5.28
CA PRO A 17 5.57 8.75 -4.27
C PRO A 17 4.16 8.78 -4.89
N LEU A 18 3.16 8.31 -4.13
CA LEU A 18 1.77 8.47 -4.52
C LEU A 18 1.42 9.96 -4.65
N THR A 19 0.92 10.36 -5.83
CA THR A 19 0.44 11.72 -6.16
C THR A 19 -1.07 11.79 -6.34
N GLY A 20 -1.75 10.65 -6.29
CA GLY A 20 -3.19 10.49 -6.50
C GLY A 20 -3.54 10.08 -7.93
N SER A 21 -2.88 10.64 -8.95
CA SER A 21 -3.08 10.23 -10.35
C SER A 21 -2.33 8.94 -10.72
N ASN A 22 -1.22 8.64 -10.05
CA ASN A 22 -0.38 7.48 -10.31
C ASN A 22 -0.76 6.24 -9.47
N TYR A 23 -1.95 6.22 -8.85
CA TYR A 23 -2.32 5.18 -7.86
C TYR A 23 -2.14 3.74 -8.38
N GLY A 24 -2.48 3.45 -9.63
CA GLY A 24 -2.33 2.09 -10.17
C GLY A 24 -0.87 1.63 -10.24
N GLN A 25 0.02 2.50 -10.70
CA GLN A 25 1.47 2.21 -10.78
C GLN A 25 2.09 2.12 -9.39
N TRP A 26 1.70 3.04 -8.49
CA TRP A 26 2.13 3.03 -7.09
C TRP A 26 1.69 1.73 -6.39
N LYS A 27 0.41 1.37 -6.52
CA LYS A 27 -0.17 0.14 -5.95
C LYS A 27 0.63 -1.08 -6.40
N ARG A 28 0.87 -1.20 -7.71
CA ARG A 28 1.61 -2.34 -8.26
C ARG A 28 3.06 -2.40 -7.76
N SER A 29 3.74 -1.26 -7.66
CA SER A 29 5.11 -1.19 -7.14
C SER A 29 5.16 -1.63 -5.67
N CYS A 30 4.22 -1.15 -4.86
CA CYS A 30 4.10 -1.53 -3.46
C CYS A 30 3.83 -3.03 -3.29
N GLU A 31 2.91 -3.61 -4.07
CA GLU A 31 2.63 -5.05 -4.03
C GLU A 31 3.88 -5.88 -4.33
N VAL A 32 4.63 -5.55 -5.39
CA VAL A 32 5.86 -6.26 -5.77
C VAL A 32 6.91 -6.19 -4.66
N SER A 33 7.12 -5.01 -4.09
CA SER A 33 8.08 -4.81 -2.98
C SER A 33 7.65 -5.56 -1.72
N LEU A 34 6.35 -5.57 -1.39
CA LEU A 34 5.84 -6.29 -0.23
C LEU A 34 5.85 -7.81 -0.42
N VAL A 35 5.65 -8.31 -1.64
CA VAL A 35 5.80 -9.74 -1.95
C VAL A 35 7.25 -10.18 -1.74
N SER A 36 8.23 -9.43 -2.25
CA SER A 36 9.66 -9.79 -2.10
C SER A 36 10.11 -9.78 -0.63
N LYS A 37 9.44 -9.01 0.22
CA LYS A 37 9.70 -8.91 1.68
C LYS A 37 8.85 -9.87 2.53
N HIS A 38 7.97 -10.66 1.91
CA HIS A 38 6.96 -11.46 2.61
C HIS A 38 6.11 -10.63 3.60
N LYS A 39 5.59 -9.49 3.13
CA LYS A 39 4.77 -8.55 3.90
C LYS A 39 3.45 -8.17 3.24
N LEU A 40 3.12 -8.72 2.07
CA LEU A 40 1.84 -8.43 1.38
C LEU A 40 0.61 -8.70 2.27
N GLY A 41 0.69 -9.71 3.15
CA GLY A 41 -0.37 -10.07 4.08
C GLY A 41 -0.88 -8.92 4.98
N PHE A 42 -0.02 -7.93 5.26
CA PHE A 42 -0.37 -6.78 6.12
C PHE A 42 -1.25 -5.74 5.44
N VAL A 43 -1.25 -5.70 4.10
CA VAL A 43 -2.04 -4.73 3.32
C VAL A 43 -3.27 -5.35 2.66
N ASN A 44 -3.27 -6.66 2.39
CA ASN A 44 -4.44 -7.35 1.84
C ASN A 44 -5.32 -8.02 2.93
N GLY A 45 -4.87 -8.03 4.19
CA GLY A 45 -5.61 -8.61 5.31
C GLY A 45 -5.44 -10.13 5.47
N SER A 46 -4.57 -10.79 4.72
CA SER A 46 -4.32 -12.22 4.89
C SER A 46 -3.41 -12.54 6.08
N CYS A 47 -2.88 -11.52 6.78
CA CYS A 47 -2.05 -11.67 7.98
C CYS A 47 -2.70 -10.94 9.16
N ASP A 48 -3.65 -11.60 9.81
CA ASP A 48 -4.39 -11.05 10.94
C ASP A 48 -3.53 -10.85 12.19
N LYS A 49 -3.91 -9.86 13.00
CA LYS A 49 -3.30 -9.65 14.32
C LYS A 49 -3.68 -10.81 15.25
N PRO A 50 -2.70 -11.52 15.85
CA PRO A 50 -3.00 -12.54 16.84
C PRO A 50 -3.73 -11.96 18.05
N ALA A 51 -4.62 -12.73 18.68
CA ALA A 51 -5.36 -12.27 19.86
C ALA A 51 -4.47 -12.21 21.12
N THR A 52 -3.58 -13.20 21.30
CA THR A 52 -2.73 -13.32 22.49
C THR A 52 -1.39 -13.99 22.14
N GLY A 53 -0.46 -13.95 23.10
CA GLY A 53 0.82 -14.67 23.02
C GLY A 53 1.97 -13.87 22.39
N PRO A 54 3.14 -14.50 22.24
CA PRO A 54 4.38 -13.83 21.86
C PRO A 54 4.36 -13.26 20.43
N LEU A 55 3.45 -13.74 19.58
CA LEU A 55 3.31 -13.30 18.20
C LEU A 55 2.67 -11.91 18.06
N VAL A 56 1.98 -11.41 19.09
CA VAL A 56 1.34 -10.08 19.07
C VAL A 56 2.38 -8.99 18.85
N SER A 57 3.43 -8.96 19.68
CA SER A 57 4.49 -7.96 19.58
C SER A 57 5.28 -8.07 18.27
N GLN A 58 5.44 -9.29 17.76
CA GLN A 58 6.10 -9.52 16.48
C GLN A 58 5.27 -9.03 15.29
N TRP A 59 3.94 -9.24 15.35
CA TRP A 59 3.01 -8.70 14.38
C TRP A 59 3.01 -7.18 14.42
N GLU A 60 2.97 -6.56 15.61
CA GLU A 60 3.00 -5.10 15.78
C GLU A 60 4.25 -4.47 15.20
N ARG A 61 5.43 -5.08 15.42
CA ARG A 61 6.70 -4.64 14.81
C ARG A 61 6.66 -4.71 13.28
N CYS A 62 6.14 -5.81 12.73
CA CYS A 62 6.01 -5.95 11.27
C CYS A 62 5.01 -4.95 10.69
N ASN A 63 3.86 -4.77 11.34
CA ASN A 63 2.85 -3.80 10.93
C ASN A 63 3.39 -2.36 10.97
N ALA A 64 4.10 -1.97 12.04
CA ALA A 64 4.74 -0.67 12.15
C ALA A 64 5.79 -0.43 11.03
N MET A 65 6.54 -1.48 10.68
CA MET A 65 7.50 -1.41 9.56
C MET A 65 6.79 -1.14 8.23
N VAL A 66 5.71 -1.88 7.95
CA VAL A 66 4.93 -1.69 6.71
C VAL A 66 4.27 -0.30 6.68
N ILE A 67 3.75 0.19 7.81
CA ILE A 67 3.24 1.56 7.94
C ILE A 67 4.34 2.57 7.58
N SER A 68 5.55 2.40 8.14
CA SER A 68 6.67 3.30 7.84
C SER A 68 7.00 3.33 6.35
N TRP A 69 7.06 2.18 5.69
CA TRP A 69 7.33 2.12 4.26
C TRP A 69 6.21 2.72 3.41
N LEU A 70 4.94 2.51 3.80
CA LEU A 70 3.80 3.15 3.15
C LEU A 70 3.91 4.67 3.26
N LEU A 71 4.13 5.22 4.45
CA LEU A 71 4.25 6.67 4.67
C LEU A 71 5.42 7.28 3.88
N HIS A 72 6.55 6.56 3.75
CA HIS A 72 7.67 7.01 2.91
C HIS A 72 7.38 6.94 1.40
N SER A 73 6.45 6.09 0.98
CA SER A 73 6.08 5.91 -0.43
C SER A 73 4.95 6.84 -0.89
N ILE A 74 4.49 7.77 -0.05
CA ILE A 74 3.35 8.64 -0.33
C ILE A 74 3.76 10.10 -0.13
N ARG A 75 3.21 11.03 -0.92
CA ARG A 75 3.45 12.46 -0.69
C ARG A 75 2.96 12.89 0.69
N LYS A 76 3.66 13.87 1.27
CA LYS A 76 3.40 14.38 2.62
C LYS A 76 1.96 14.86 2.84
N ASP A 77 1.37 15.52 1.85
CA ASP A 77 -0.02 16.02 1.92
C ASP A 77 -1.07 14.91 1.91
N ILE A 78 -0.75 13.75 1.35
CA ILE A 78 -1.60 12.56 1.41
C ILE A 78 -1.33 11.80 2.71
N ALA A 79 -0.06 11.70 3.12
CA ALA A 79 0.35 10.99 4.34
C ALA A 79 -0.31 11.55 5.61
N THR A 80 -0.52 12.86 5.71
CA THR A 80 -1.23 13.50 6.83
C THR A 80 -2.66 12.95 7.02
N SER A 81 -3.33 12.56 5.94
CA SER A 81 -4.69 12.04 6.00
C SER A 81 -4.82 10.60 6.50
N VAL A 82 -3.72 9.86 6.53
CA VAL A 82 -3.66 8.45 6.98
C VAL A 82 -2.74 8.26 8.19
N LEU A 83 -2.23 9.36 8.75
CA LEU A 83 -1.22 9.35 9.81
C LEU A 83 -1.70 8.65 11.09
N PHE A 84 -3.01 8.74 11.39
CA PHE A 84 -3.61 8.19 12.60
C PHE A 84 -4.14 6.76 12.43
N CYS A 85 -4.02 6.17 11.25
CA CYS A 85 -4.38 4.77 11.02
C CYS A 85 -3.46 3.84 11.83
N SER A 86 -4.05 2.88 12.55
CA SER A 86 -3.31 1.99 13.45
C SER A 86 -2.69 0.78 12.75
N THR A 87 -3.15 0.46 11.53
CA THR A 87 -2.70 -0.71 10.77
C THR A 87 -2.35 -0.34 9.34
N ALA A 88 -1.39 -1.08 8.76
CA ALA A 88 -1.05 -0.97 7.35
C ALA A 88 -2.26 -1.23 6.45
N LYS A 89 -3.15 -2.17 6.85
CA LYS A 89 -4.40 -2.46 6.16
C LYS A 89 -5.33 -1.24 6.09
N GLN A 90 -5.53 -0.55 7.20
CA GLN A 90 -6.35 0.67 7.23
C GLN A 90 -5.79 1.76 6.32
N ILE A 91 -4.48 1.98 6.35
CA ILE A 91 -3.83 2.94 5.43
C ILE A 91 -4.09 2.52 3.98
N TRP A 92 -3.88 1.24 3.67
CA TRP A 92 -4.07 0.70 2.32
C TRP A 92 -5.51 0.91 1.82
N ASP A 93 -6.50 0.58 2.65
CA ASP A 93 -7.92 0.71 2.32
C ASP A 93 -8.34 2.15 2.11
N GLU A 94 -7.88 3.08 2.95
CA GLU A 94 -8.15 4.52 2.80
C GLU A 94 -7.61 5.06 1.47
N LEU A 95 -6.40 4.65 1.09
CA LEU A 95 -5.80 5.05 -0.18
C LEU A 95 -6.51 4.40 -1.37
N GLU A 96 -6.91 3.14 -1.25
CA GLU A 96 -7.67 2.42 -2.27
C GLU A 96 -9.06 3.03 -2.49
N LEU A 97 -9.77 3.35 -1.41
CA LEU A 97 -11.06 4.01 -1.46
C LEU A 97 -10.96 5.38 -2.16
N ARG A 98 -9.93 6.17 -1.79
CA ARG A 98 -9.78 7.54 -2.29
C ARG A 98 -9.29 7.62 -3.73
N TYR A 99 -8.33 6.78 -4.12
CA TYR A 99 -7.63 6.92 -5.39
C TYR A 99 -7.87 5.76 -6.37
N GLY A 100 -8.31 4.60 -5.89
CA GLY A 100 -8.57 3.42 -6.71
C GLY A 100 -9.71 3.60 -7.69
N GLN A 101 -10.79 4.27 -7.28
CA GLN A 101 -11.96 4.51 -8.14
C GLN A 101 -11.62 5.40 -9.34
N SER A 102 -10.82 6.47 -9.14
CA SER A 102 -10.47 7.41 -10.21
C SER A 102 -9.68 6.76 -11.37
N GLN A 103 -8.93 5.70 -11.09
CA GLN A 103 -8.17 4.95 -12.09
C GLN A 103 -9.06 3.94 -12.82
N GLY A 104 -9.99 3.28 -12.14
CA GLY A 104 -10.95 2.35 -12.76
C GLY A 104 -11.78 3.05 -13.84
N THR A 105 -12.31 4.25 -13.53
CA THR A 105 -13.09 5.03 -14.48
C THR A 105 -12.26 5.52 -15.68
N LYS A 106 -11.01 5.94 -15.45
CA LYS A 106 -10.09 6.39 -16.51
C LYS A 106 -9.69 5.26 -17.46
N ILE A 107 -9.35 4.08 -16.92
CA ILE A 107 -9.03 2.90 -17.74
C ILE A 107 -10.23 2.52 -18.60
N PHE A 108 -11.43 2.52 -18.01
CA PHE A 108 -12.66 2.22 -18.74
C PHE A 108 -12.95 3.25 -19.85
N GLN A 109 -12.75 4.54 -19.58
CA GLN A 109 -12.91 5.61 -20.58
C GLN A 109 -11.91 5.46 -21.73
N VAL A 110 -10.63 5.24 -21.44
CA VAL A 110 -9.59 5.03 -22.46
C VAL A 110 -9.91 3.80 -23.31
N GLN A 111 -10.33 2.68 -22.70
CA GLN A 111 -10.72 1.49 -23.45
C GLN A 111 -11.92 1.73 -24.36
N ARG A 112 -12.90 2.54 -23.90
CA ARG A 112 -14.07 2.92 -24.70
C ARG A 112 -13.68 3.80 -25.88
N GLU A 113 -12.79 4.78 -25.68
CA GLU A 113 -12.29 5.65 -26.74
C GLU A 113 -11.52 4.85 -27.80
N ILE A 114 -10.61 3.97 -27.38
CA ILE A 114 -9.87 3.07 -28.30
C ILE A 114 -10.86 2.23 -29.12
N ASN A 115 -11.86 1.62 -28.47
CA ASN A 115 -12.88 0.80 -29.14
C ASN A 115 -13.79 1.62 -30.07
N SER A 116 -13.96 2.92 -29.82
CA SER A 116 -14.74 3.82 -30.68
C SER A 116 -13.95 4.35 -31.88
N LEU A 117 -12.62 4.45 -31.76
CA LEU A 117 -11.71 4.88 -32.83
C LEU A 117 -11.28 3.73 -33.76
N SER A 118 -11.51 2.49 -33.34
CA SER A 118 -11.24 1.27 -34.12
C SER A 118 -12.49 0.73 -34.86
N ARG A 119 -13.55 1.53 -34.92
CA ARG A 119 -14.73 1.34 -35.77
C ARG A 119 -14.75 2.37 -36.89
#